data_AF-A0AAD9AFC4-F1
#
_entry.id   AF-A0AAD9AFC4-F1
#
_cell.length_a   1.000
_cell.length_b   1.000
_cell.length_c   1.000
_cell.angle_alpha   90.00
_cell.angle_beta   90.00
_cell.angle_gamma   90.00
#
_symmetry.space_group_name_H-M   'P 1'
#
loop_
_entity.id
_entity.type
_entity.pdbx_description
1 polymer ?
#
loop_
_entity_poly.entity_id
_entity_poly.type
_entity_poly.pdbx_seq_one_letter_code
_entity_poly.pdbx_strand_id
1 'polypeptide(L)'
;MATNTLPVRLNPSSHSDGDWVDLNDGQHAPTVAATAESESMTERIQRVSFDEKNLFKFYNIKFSPTRYHRLKKYYSEELDDLFKAPFDTYNQEDKVDFLLLRNYLRRNLRVLELGRQRDEQVRPVLPFTQTIIDMVEDRQRLVPVDSKQTAMILNNTTKKVQETTKAILSNDIKANESTFARAISTVDQLRGHVDELYGFYSPYDPIFPWWNEAPKKSFDEALTGIKAALEAKLNEKTGPGSIRAAVEPIGREGLLNELEAEMIPYTPEELLKLAKEQYDWCEREMKKASRSIKRDQVGSIGPDATVSA
;
A
#
# COMPACT_ATOMS: atom_id res chain seq x y z
N MET A 1 -2.50 20.31 39.47
CA MET A 1 -1.19 20.82 39.01
C MET A 1 -0.12 19.97 39.67
N ALA A 2 0.24 18.85 39.06
CA ALA A 2 1.29 17.96 39.55
C ALA A 2 2.12 17.55 38.32
N THR A 3 3.28 18.17 38.19
CA THR A 3 4.27 17.89 37.15
C THR A 3 5.06 16.65 37.56
N ASN A 4 4.80 15.53 36.89
CA ASN A 4 5.59 14.31 37.05
C ASN A 4 6.42 14.10 35.78
N THR A 5 7.68 14.53 35.83
CA THR A 5 8.68 14.37 34.79
C THR A 5 9.30 12.97 34.91
N LEU A 6 9.28 12.18 33.84
CA LEU A 6 9.91 10.86 33.76
C LEU A 6 11.43 10.97 33.48
N PRO A 7 12.25 10.00 33.92
CA PRO A 7 13.70 10.10 33.87
C PRO A 7 14.29 9.79 32.48
N VAL A 8 15.23 10.63 32.05
CA VAL A 8 16.07 10.46 30.86
C VAL A 8 17.18 9.44 31.15
N ARG A 9 17.41 8.49 30.24
CA ARG A 9 18.55 7.55 30.33
C ARG A 9 19.86 8.27 29.98
N LEU A 10 20.87 8.07 30.84
CA LEU A 10 22.25 8.49 30.67
C LEU A 10 22.97 7.63 29.62
N ASN A 11 23.80 8.28 28.79
CA ASN A 11 24.71 7.65 27.85
C ASN A 11 26.15 7.88 28.35
N PRO A 12 27.00 6.86 28.57
CA PRO A 12 28.37 7.05 29.02
C PRO A 12 29.37 6.82 27.89
N SER A 13 30.08 7.86 27.48
CA SER A 13 31.50 7.78 27.08
C SER A 13 32.05 9.16 26.75
N SER A 14 33.04 9.55 27.57
CA SER A 14 33.92 10.71 27.53
C SER A 14 34.96 10.65 26.40
N HIS A 15 35.33 11.83 25.86
CA HIS A 15 36.69 12.33 25.57
C HIS A 15 36.52 13.62 24.72
N SER A 16 36.63 14.80 25.31
CA SER A 16 37.82 15.61 25.64
C SER A 16 38.08 16.70 24.60
N ASP A 17 37.77 17.91 25.04
CA ASP A 17 38.41 19.20 24.78
C ASP A 17 38.49 19.73 23.35
N GLY A 18 37.82 20.86 23.20
CA GLY A 18 37.76 21.68 22.00
C GLY A 18 39.06 22.42 21.71
N ASP A 19 39.19 22.73 20.43
CA ASP A 19 39.94 23.88 19.97
C ASP A 19 38.98 24.66 19.05
N TRP A 20 38.58 25.85 19.48
CA TRP A 20 37.74 26.75 18.70
C TRP A 20 38.64 27.54 17.77
N VAL A 21 38.38 27.51 16.45
CA VAL A 21 39.06 28.38 15.49
C VAL A 21 38.09 29.45 14.98
N ASP A 22 38.54 30.69 15.14
CA ASP A 22 37.87 31.95 14.87
C ASP A 22 37.33 32.08 13.44
N LEU A 23 36.19 32.75 13.34
CA LEU A 23 35.60 33.21 12.09
C LEU A 23 36.28 34.53 11.66
N ASN A 24 36.60 34.58 10.37
CA ASN A 24 36.73 35.77 9.52
C ASN A 24 38.15 36.31 9.28
N ASP A 25 38.70 36.02 8.11
CA ASP A 25 39.37 37.03 7.29
C ASP A 25 39.28 36.65 5.79
N GLY A 26 38.92 37.63 4.97
CA GLY A 26 38.48 37.42 3.60
C GLY A 26 39.57 37.50 2.51
N GLN A 27 39.08 37.19 1.31
CA GLN A 27 39.48 37.65 -0.03
C GLN A 27 40.36 36.78 -0.96
N HIS A 28 39.72 36.49 -2.11
CA HIS A 28 40.19 36.25 -3.48
C HIS A 28 40.37 34.82 -4.01
N ALA A 29 39.62 34.55 -5.09
CA ALA A 29 39.40 33.29 -5.81
C ALA A 29 40.61 32.82 -6.66
N PRO A 30 40.55 31.61 -7.24
CA PRO A 30 40.04 31.56 -8.62
C PRO A 30 39.09 30.38 -8.93
N THR A 31 38.22 30.67 -9.89
CA THR A 31 37.41 29.80 -10.74
C THR A 31 37.84 28.33 -10.78
N VAL A 32 37.01 27.45 -10.19
CA VAL A 32 37.09 26.00 -10.40
C VAL A 32 35.97 25.57 -11.34
N ALA A 33 36.38 24.78 -12.31
CA ALA A 33 35.64 24.15 -13.38
C ALA A 33 34.28 23.56 -12.97
N ALA A 34 33.36 23.57 -13.95
CA ALA A 34 32.06 22.90 -13.97
C ALA A 34 31.95 21.74 -12.97
N THR A 35 31.42 22.03 -11.79
CA THR A 35 30.95 21.01 -10.87
C THR A 35 29.76 20.34 -11.53
N ALA A 36 29.79 19.01 -11.64
CA ALA A 36 28.58 18.23 -11.89
C ALA A 36 27.46 18.82 -11.03
N GLU A 37 26.42 19.36 -11.66
CA GLU A 37 25.30 19.96 -10.95
C GLU A 37 24.74 18.87 -10.04
N SER A 38 25.01 19.01 -8.73
CA SER A 38 24.43 18.12 -7.73
C SER A 38 22.93 18.36 -7.78
N GLU A 39 22.18 17.32 -8.16
CA GLU A 39 20.71 17.33 -8.15
C GLU A 39 20.21 17.88 -6.81
N SER A 40 19.36 18.91 -6.87
CA SER A 40 18.70 19.46 -5.68
C SER A 40 17.68 18.48 -5.11
N MET A 41 17.29 18.64 -3.84
CA MET A 41 16.31 17.73 -3.24
C MET A 41 14.94 17.80 -3.93
N THR A 42 14.53 18.99 -4.37
CA THR A 42 13.30 19.18 -5.15
C THR A 42 13.35 18.45 -6.49
N GLU A 43 14.45 18.56 -7.25
CA GLU A 43 14.63 17.85 -8.52
C GLU A 43 14.60 16.34 -8.31
N ARG A 44 15.25 15.85 -7.24
CA ARG A 44 15.20 14.44 -6.86
C ARG A 44 13.79 13.95 -6.58
N ILE A 45 13.01 14.69 -5.79
CA ILE A 45 11.61 14.34 -5.49
C ILE A 45 10.79 14.26 -6.78
N GLN A 46 10.97 15.23 -7.68
CA GLN A 46 10.29 15.24 -8.97
C GLN A 46 10.68 14.01 -9.81
N ARG A 47 11.99 13.75 -9.96
CA ARG A 47 12.51 12.58 -10.68
C ARG A 47 11.94 11.29 -10.12
N VAL A 48 12.03 11.08 -8.80
CA VAL A 48 11.51 9.88 -8.14
C VAL A 48 10.01 9.70 -8.42
N SER A 49 9.24 10.78 -8.33
CA SER A 49 7.79 10.75 -8.58
C SER A 49 7.45 10.39 -10.04
N PHE A 50 8.22 10.92 -11.00
CA PHE A 50 8.05 10.60 -12.42
C PHE A 50 8.46 9.16 -12.73
N ASP A 51 9.59 8.72 -12.20
CA ASP A 51 10.12 7.37 -12.38
C ASP A 51 9.15 6.33 -11.80
N GLU A 52 8.63 6.52 -10.59
CA GLU A 52 7.61 5.65 -10.01
C GLU A 52 6.36 5.56 -10.88
N LYS A 53 5.86 6.70 -11.38
CA LYS A 53 4.69 6.72 -12.27
C LYS A 53 4.94 5.90 -13.54
N ASN A 54 6.13 6.04 -14.12
CA ASN A 54 6.52 5.28 -15.31
C ASN A 54 6.68 3.79 -15.00
N LEU A 55 7.33 3.45 -13.88
CA LEU A 55 7.51 2.07 -13.43
C LEU A 55 6.17 1.39 -13.13
N PHE A 56 5.22 2.07 -12.49
CA PHE A 56 3.88 1.52 -12.22
C PHE A 56 3.05 1.36 -13.49
N LYS A 57 3.23 2.26 -14.47
CA LYS A 57 2.56 2.14 -15.77
C LYS A 57 3.14 0.98 -16.58
N PHE A 58 4.46 0.81 -16.58
CA PHE A 58 5.13 -0.25 -17.33
C PHE A 58 4.94 -1.62 -16.67
N TYR A 59 5.23 -1.73 -15.37
CA TYR A 59 4.99 -2.93 -14.57
C TYR A 59 3.61 -2.88 -13.92
N ASN A 60 2.56 -2.99 -14.75
CA ASN A 60 1.17 -2.82 -14.34
C ASN A 60 0.55 -4.05 -13.61
N ILE A 61 1.18 -5.23 -13.68
CA ILE A 61 0.70 -6.45 -13.02
C ILE A 61 1.12 -6.45 -11.55
N LYS A 62 0.23 -6.07 -10.64
CA LYS A 62 0.56 -5.79 -9.23
C LYS A 62 1.22 -6.96 -8.49
N PHE A 63 0.74 -8.17 -8.75
CA PHE A 63 1.16 -9.43 -8.11
C PHE A 63 2.24 -10.18 -8.92
N SER A 64 2.83 -9.55 -9.95
CA SER A 64 3.96 -10.12 -10.70
C SER A 64 5.24 -10.16 -9.84
N PRO A 65 5.96 -11.30 -9.82
CA PRO A 65 7.30 -11.36 -9.25
C PRO A 65 8.29 -10.39 -9.93
N THR A 66 8.20 -10.23 -11.26
CA THR A 66 9.05 -9.30 -12.03
C THR A 66 8.85 -7.86 -11.54
N ARG A 67 7.58 -7.44 -11.40
CA ARG A 67 7.25 -6.10 -10.86
C ARG A 67 7.83 -5.91 -9.46
N TYR A 68 7.64 -6.90 -8.58
CA TYR A 68 8.17 -6.85 -7.22
C TYR A 68 9.69 -6.62 -7.21
N HIS A 69 10.44 -7.43 -7.97
CA HIS A 69 11.89 -7.33 -8.00
C HIS A 69 12.38 -6.00 -8.58
N ARG A 70 11.72 -5.49 -9.61
CA ARG A 70 12.06 -4.21 -10.25
C ARG A 70 11.84 -3.02 -9.32
N LEU A 71 10.67 -2.95 -8.69
CA LEU A 71 10.35 -1.88 -7.74
C LEU A 71 11.19 -1.96 -6.47
N LYS A 72 11.41 -3.17 -5.93
CA LYS A 72 12.28 -3.36 -4.77
C LYS A 72 13.69 -2.85 -5.06
N LYS A 73 14.25 -3.24 -6.20
CA LYS A 73 15.56 -2.79 -6.64
C LYS A 73 15.61 -1.27 -6.74
N TYR A 74 14.66 -0.66 -7.44
CA TYR A 74 14.56 0.79 -7.58
C TYR A 74 14.51 1.51 -6.22
N TYR A 75 13.61 1.11 -5.31
CA TYR A 75 13.53 1.73 -3.99
C TYR A 75 14.78 1.57 -3.15
N SER A 76 15.42 0.39 -3.20
CA SER A 76 16.68 0.16 -2.49
C SER A 76 17.80 1.03 -3.05
N GLU A 77 17.93 1.13 -4.37
CA GLU A 77 18.95 1.97 -5.01
C GLU A 77 18.73 3.46 -4.75
N GLU A 78 17.49 3.95 -4.82
CA GLU A 78 17.16 5.35 -4.50
C GLU A 78 17.41 5.68 -3.02
N LEU A 79 17.13 4.75 -2.10
CA LEU A 79 17.47 4.92 -0.69
C LEU A 79 18.98 4.97 -0.49
N ASP A 80 19.72 4.03 -1.07
CA ASP A 80 21.19 3.97 -0.96
C ASP A 80 21.84 5.22 -1.56
N ASP A 81 21.31 5.74 -2.65
CA ASP A 81 21.76 6.99 -3.26
C ASP A 81 21.42 8.20 -2.40
N LEU A 82 20.20 8.26 -1.85
CA LEU A 82 19.79 9.31 -0.92
C LEU A 82 20.71 9.35 0.31
N PHE A 83 21.12 8.22 0.88
CA PHE A 83 22.04 8.19 2.02
C PHE A 83 23.46 8.70 1.72
N LYS A 84 23.88 8.75 0.46
CA LYS A 84 25.17 9.31 0.05
C LYS A 84 25.12 10.82 -0.15
N ALA A 85 23.94 11.41 -0.19
CA ALA A 85 23.75 12.83 -0.39
C ALA A 85 24.28 13.63 0.83
N PRO A 86 24.85 14.83 0.64
CA PRO A 86 25.54 15.58 1.69
C PRO A 86 24.54 16.26 2.67
N PHE A 87 23.83 15.46 3.46
CA PHE A 87 22.74 15.89 4.35
C PHE A 87 23.11 17.08 5.24
N ASP A 88 24.32 17.12 5.80
CA ASP A 88 24.74 18.18 6.71
C ASP A 88 24.86 19.55 6.03
N THR A 89 25.14 19.55 4.71
CA THR A 89 25.32 20.77 3.91
C THR A 89 23.98 21.41 3.49
N TYR A 90 22.88 20.70 3.63
CA TYR A 90 21.56 21.16 3.24
C TYR A 90 20.99 22.25 4.16
N ASN A 91 20.19 23.14 3.57
CA ASN A 91 19.36 24.08 4.31
C ASN A 91 18.23 23.33 5.06
N GLN A 92 17.46 24.06 5.86
CA GLN A 92 16.42 23.43 6.67
C GLN A 92 15.29 22.80 5.83
N GLU A 93 14.92 23.40 4.70
CA GLU A 93 13.87 22.91 3.80
C GLU A 93 14.32 21.59 3.13
N ASP A 94 15.52 21.59 2.56
CA ASP A 94 16.13 20.42 1.92
C ASP A 94 16.34 19.26 2.92
N LYS A 95 16.66 19.57 4.19
CA LYS A 95 16.74 18.56 5.27
C LYS A 95 15.38 17.94 5.57
N VAL A 96 14.31 18.73 5.57
CA VAL A 96 12.94 18.22 5.75
C VAL A 96 12.54 17.35 4.57
N ASP A 97 12.76 17.83 3.35
CA ASP A 97 12.46 17.11 2.11
C ASP A 97 13.22 15.78 2.03
N PHE A 98 14.50 15.76 2.41
CA PHE A 98 15.28 14.54 2.55
C PHE A 98 14.61 13.53 3.48
N LEU A 99 14.19 13.97 4.68
CA LEU A 99 13.60 13.08 5.69
C LEU A 99 12.24 12.54 5.21
N LEU A 100 11.44 13.38 4.56
CA LEU A 100 10.15 12.99 3.97
C LEU A 100 10.34 11.98 2.83
N LEU A 101 11.25 12.25 1.90
CA LEU A 101 11.55 11.35 0.78
C LEU A 101 12.08 10.00 1.29
N ARG A 102 13.00 10.02 2.26
CA ARG A 102 13.51 8.80 2.89
C ARG A 102 12.40 7.97 3.51
N ASN A 103 11.50 8.61 4.26
CA ASN A 103 10.37 7.91 4.89
C ASN A 103 9.40 7.37 3.84
N TYR A 104 9.12 8.15 2.80
CA TYR A 104 8.28 7.74 1.66
C TYR A 104 8.81 6.48 0.96
N LEU A 105 10.10 6.49 0.59
CA LEU A 105 10.76 5.35 -0.06
C LEU A 105 10.77 4.10 0.84
N ARG A 106 11.09 4.26 2.14
CA ARG A 106 11.05 3.15 3.12
C ARG A 106 9.65 2.57 3.27
N ARG A 107 8.64 3.42 3.37
CA ARG A 107 7.23 3.01 3.44
C ARG A 107 6.86 2.18 2.21
N ASN A 108 7.14 2.69 1.01
CA ASN A 108 6.79 2.00 -0.23
C ASN A 108 7.51 0.65 -0.37
N LEU A 109 8.77 0.58 0.02
CA LEU A 109 9.52 -0.68 0.05
C LEU A 109 8.87 -1.72 0.98
N ARG A 110 8.46 -1.32 2.20
CA ARG A 110 7.80 -2.22 3.16
C ARG A 110 6.41 -2.64 2.69
N VAL A 111 5.63 -1.72 2.12
CA VAL A 111 4.32 -2.03 1.53
C VAL A 111 4.48 -3.08 0.41
N LEU A 112 5.52 -2.93 -0.41
CA LEU A 112 5.84 -3.87 -1.48
C LEU A 112 6.20 -5.26 -0.95
N GLU A 113 6.98 -5.34 0.15
CA GLU A 113 7.34 -6.61 0.80
C GLU A 113 6.16 -7.32 1.44
N LEU A 114 5.32 -6.60 2.19
CA LEU A 114 4.07 -7.13 2.74
C LEU A 114 3.11 -7.57 1.62
N GLY A 115 3.09 -6.85 0.50
CA GLY A 115 2.36 -7.25 -0.70
C GLY A 115 2.83 -8.60 -1.23
N ARG A 116 4.15 -8.77 -1.40
CA ARG A 116 4.73 -10.01 -1.93
C ARG A 116 4.49 -11.22 -1.02
N GLN A 117 4.58 -11.04 0.29
CA GLN A 117 4.28 -12.11 1.26
C GLN A 117 2.83 -12.59 1.12
N ARG A 118 1.88 -11.65 0.98
CA ARG A 118 0.46 -12.00 0.75
C ARG A 118 0.22 -12.64 -0.61
N ASP A 119 0.90 -12.19 -1.66
CA ASP A 119 0.82 -12.81 -2.99
C ASP A 119 1.34 -14.26 -2.95
N GLU A 120 2.38 -14.52 -2.15
CA GLU A 120 2.91 -15.89 -1.97
C GLU A 120 1.93 -16.80 -1.22
N GLN A 121 1.11 -16.26 -0.32
CA GLN A 121 0.02 -17.01 0.32
C GLN A 121 -1.11 -17.37 -0.65
N VAL A 122 -1.34 -16.54 -1.68
CA VAL A 122 -2.36 -16.79 -2.72
C VAL A 122 -1.87 -17.80 -3.77
N ARG A 123 -0.55 -17.91 -3.98
CA ARG A 123 0.02 -18.77 -5.02
C ARG A 123 -0.47 -20.23 -4.99
N PRO A 124 -0.57 -20.91 -3.83
CA PRO A 124 -1.15 -22.26 -3.75
C PRO A 124 -2.66 -22.32 -4.06
N VAL A 125 -3.39 -21.23 -3.84
CA VAL A 125 -4.83 -21.13 -4.13
C VAL A 125 -5.09 -20.94 -5.62
N LEU A 126 -4.22 -20.21 -6.32
CA LEU A 126 -4.34 -19.91 -7.74
C LEU A 126 -3.08 -20.36 -8.52
N PRO A 127 -2.81 -21.67 -8.63
CA PRO A 127 -1.55 -22.20 -9.18
C PRO A 127 -1.35 -21.94 -10.68
N PHE A 128 -2.40 -21.50 -11.38
CA PHE A 128 -2.37 -21.16 -12.81
C PHE A 128 -1.94 -19.72 -13.09
N THR A 129 -1.85 -18.86 -12.07
CA THR A 129 -1.63 -17.42 -12.20
C THR A 129 -0.32 -17.10 -12.93
N GLN A 130 0.76 -17.82 -12.64
CA GLN A 130 2.08 -17.56 -13.22
C GLN A 130 2.05 -17.66 -14.75
N THR A 131 1.36 -18.66 -15.30
CA THR A 131 1.26 -18.85 -16.76
C THR A 131 0.62 -17.65 -17.46
N ILE A 132 -0.38 -17.01 -16.83
CA ILE A 132 -1.01 -15.81 -17.40
C ILE A 132 -0.12 -14.58 -17.20
N ILE A 133 0.57 -14.46 -16.06
CA ILE A 133 1.55 -13.38 -15.85
C ILE A 133 2.60 -13.41 -16.95
N ASP A 134 3.22 -14.57 -17.18
CA ASP A 134 4.28 -14.73 -18.18
C ASP A 134 3.79 -14.32 -19.58
N MET A 135 2.61 -14.79 -19.97
CA MET A 135 1.99 -14.45 -21.25
C MET A 135 1.71 -12.94 -21.41
N VAL A 136 1.29 -12.25 -20.35
CA VAL A 136 1.05 -10.80 -20.40
C VAL A 136 2.37 -10.02 -20.37
N GLU A 137 3.37 -10.50 -19.63
CA GLU A 137 4.71 -9.91 -19.61
C GLU A 137 5.46 -10.05 -20.94
N ASP A 138 5.22 -11.12 -21.69
CA ASP A 138 5.80 -11.30 -23.04
C ASP A 138 5.41 -10.15 -23.96
N ARG A 139 4.17 -9.64 -23.87
CA ARG A 139 3.77 -8.41 -24.57
C ARG A 139 4.57 -7.20 -24.09
N GLN A 140 4.78 -7.03 -22.79
CA GLN A 140 5.58 -5.92 -22.26
C GLN A 140 7.03 -5.95 -22.78
N ARG A 141 7.54 -7.15 -23.06
CA ARG A 141 8.89 -7.40 -23.62
C ARG A 141 8.93 -7.36 -25.15
N LEU A 142 7.82 -7.05 -25.81
CA LEU A 142 7.69 -7.06 -27.28
C LEU A 142 8.04 -8.41 -27.92
N VAL A 143 7.79 -9.51 -27.21
CA VAL A 143 7.93 -10.85 -27.78
C VAL A 143 6.86 -11.02 -28.87
N PRO A 144 7.22 -11.46 -30.09
CA PRO A 144 6.26 -11.71 -31.15
C PRO A 144 5.16 -12.67 -30.70
N VAL A 145 3.90 -12.29 -30.91
CA VAL A 145 2.76 -13.12 -30.53
C VAL A 145 2.59 -14.28 -31.52
N ASP A 146 2.50 -15.50 -30.99
CA ASP A 146 1.98 -16.64 -31.73
C ASP A 146 0.52 -16.84 -31.30
N SER A 147 -0.39 -16.47 -32.20
CA SER A 147 -1.84 -16.52 -31.99
C SER A 147 -2.33 -17.93 -31.64
N LYS A 148 -1.75 -18.98 -32.23
CA LYS A 148 -2.12 -20.38 -31.97
C LYS A 148 -1.58 -20.85 -30.62
N GLN A 149 -0.34 -20.51 -30.29
CA GLN A 149 0.24 -20.86 -28.98
C GLN A 149 -0.49 -20.14 -27.85
N THR A 150 -0.83 -18.87 -28.02
CA THR A 150 -1.63 -18.10 -27.06
C THR A 150 -2.97 -18.78 -26.78
N ALA A 151 -3.67 -19.21 -27.83
CA ALA A 151 -4.93 -19.94 -27.71
C ALA A 151 -4.76 -21.28 -26.96
N MET A 152 -3.67 -22.00 -27.23
CA MET A 152 -3.34 -23.24 -26.54
C MET A 152 -3.04 -23.01 -25.05
N ILE A 153 -2.27 -21.96 -24.72
CA ILE A 153 -1.97 -21.55 -23.34
C ILE A 153 -3.26 -21.20 -22.61
N LEU A 154 -4.14 -20.38 -23.21
CA LEU A 154 -5.44 -20.03 -22.64
C LEU A 154 -6.27 -21.28 -22.35
N ASN A 155 -6.43 -22.18 -23.34
CA ASN A 155 -7.22 -23.39 -23.17
C ASN A 155 -6.68 -24.33 -22.08
N ASN A 156 -5.37 -24.52 -22.03
CA ASN A 156 -4.72 -25.33 -20.99
C ASN A 156 -4.88 -24.70 -19.61
N THR A 157 -4.78 -23.37 -19.52
CA THR A 157 -4.99 -22.63 -18.28
C THR A 157 -6.45 -22.73 -17.84
N THR A 158 -7.41 -22.64 -18.76
CA THR A 158 -8.85 -22.86 -18.47
C THR A 158 -9.11 -24.20 -17.80
N LYS A 159 -8.49 -25.29 -18.28
CA LYS A 159 -8.60 -26.61 -17.64
C LYS A 159 -8.05 -26.59 -16.21
N LYS A 160 -6.88 -25.99 -15.99
CA LYS A 160 -6.30 -25.83 -14.63
C LYS A 160 -7.20 -24.98 -13.72
N VAL A 161 -7.83 -23.93 -14.24
CA VAL A 161 -8.79 -23.11 -13.48
C VAL A 161 -9.97 -23.98 -13.06
N GLN A 162 -10.55 -24.76 -13.98
CA GLN A 162 -11.67 -25.65 -13.67
C GLN A 162 -11.32 -26.74 -12.64
N GLU A 163 -10.13 -27.32 -12.73
CA GLU A 163 -9.60 -28.26 -11.73
C GLU A 163 -9.42 -27.59 -10.37
N THR A 164 -8.85 -26.39 -10.35
CA THR A 164 -8.67 -25.59 -9.12
C THR A 164 -10.02 -25.24 -8.50
N THR A 165 -11.02 -24.86 -9.30
CA THR A 165 -12.39 -24.61 -8.83
C THR A 165 -12.98 -25.85 -8.15
N LYS A 166 -12.81 -27.04 -8.74
CA LYS A 166 -13.26 -28.29 -8.12
C LYS A 166 -12.56 -28.54 -6.79
N ALA A 167 -11.24 -28.36 -6.74
CA ALA A 167 -10.42 -28.51 -5.53
C ALA A 167 -10.80 -27.53 -4.41
N ILE A 168 -11.21 -26.30 -4.76
CA ILE A 168 -11.74 -25.32 -3.80
C ILE A 168 -13.08 -25.82 -3.26
N LEU A 169 -14.00 -26.26 -4.13
CA LEU A 169 -15.33 -26.72 -3.72
C LEU A 169 -15.27 -27.98 -2.83
N SER A 170 -14.36 -28.92 -3.14
CA SER A 170 -14.11 -30.14 -2.36
C SER A 170 -13.36 -29.93 -1.04
N ASN A 171 -12.95 -28.68 -0.72
CA ASN A 171 -12.12 -28.34 0.45
C ASN A 171 -10.70 -28.95 0.43
N ASP A 172 -10.17 -29.32 -0.74
CA ASP A 172 -8.78 -29.76 -0.89
C ASP A 172 -7.81 -28.57 -0.74
N ILE A 173 -8.23 -27.38 -1.19
CA ILE A 173 -7.51 -26.12 -1.02
C ILE A 173 -8.08 -25.36 0.19
N LYS A 174 -7.26 -25.21 1.23
CA LYS A 174 -7.62 -24.49 2.46
C LYS A 174 -6.77 -23.23 2.61
N ALA A 175 -7.42 -22.08 2.80
CA ALA A 175 -6.77 -20.82 3.15
C ALA A 175 -7.62 -20.02 4.14
N ASN A 176 -7.03 -18.96 4.72
CA ASN A 176 -7.75 -18.01 5.56
C ASN A 176 -8.63 -17.07 4.69
N GLU A 177 -9.51 -16.31 5.35
CA GLU A 177 -10.47 -15.42 4.68
C GLU A 177 -9.78 -14.32 3.87
N SER A 178 -8.70 -13.74 4.40
CA SER A 178 -7.93 -12.68 3.72
C SER A 178 -7.28 -13.18 2.42
N THR A 179 -6.72 -14.40 2.43
CA THR A 179 -6.14 -15.04 1.25
C THR A 179 -7.21 -15.31 0.19
N PHE A 180 -8.41 -15.76 0.57
CA PHE A 180 -9.51 -15.93 -0.38
C PHE A 180 -10.02 -14.59 -0.93
N ALA A 181 -10.15 -13.56 -0.09
CA ALA A 181 -10.51 -12.21 -0.56
C ALA A 181 -9.47 -11.66 -1.56
N ARG A 182 -8.18 -11.84 -1.27
CA ARG A 182 -7.09 -11.45 -2.17
C ARG A 182 -7.08 -12.27 -3.46
N ALA A 183 -7.36 -13.57 -3.38
CA ALA A 183 -7.49 -14.43 -4.55
C ALA A 183 -8.62 -13.96 -5.49
N ILE A 184 -9.76 -13.54 -4.93
CA ILE A 184 -10.86 -12.96 -5.72
C ILE A 184 -10.39 -11.70 -6.47
N SER A 185 -9.72 -10.77 -5.78
CA SER A 185 -9.17 -9.57 -6.42
C SER A 185 -8.11 -9.90 -7.48
N THR A 186 -7.30 -10.95 -7.25
CA THR A 186 -6.30 -11.43 -8.21
C THR A 186 -6.96 -11.98 -9.47
N VAL A 187 -8.06 -12.73 -9.33
CA VAL A 187 -8.85 -13.23 -10.47
C VAL A 187 -9.44 -12.08 -11.30
N ASP A 188 -9.99 -11.05 -10.65
CA ASP A 188 -10.53 -9.87 -11.35
C ASP A 188 -9.43 -9.11 -12.11
N GLN A 189 -8.25 -8.92 -11.49
CA GLN A 189 -7.11 -8.28 -12.16
C GLN A 189 -6.57 -9.13 -13.32
N LEU A 190 -6.49 -10.46 -13.17
CA LEU A 190 -6.09 -11.37 -14.25
C LEU A 190 -7.01 -11.26 -15.46
N ARG A 191 -8.33 -11.22 -15.25
CA ARG A 191 -9.29 -10.99 -16.35
C ARG A 191 -8.99 -9.69 -17.07
N GLY A 192 -8.82 -8.59 -16.34
CA GLY A 192 -8.50 -7.29 -16.92
C GLY A 192 -7.21 -7.29 -17.75
N HIS A 193 -6.17 -7.99 -17.29
CA HIS A 193 -4.91 -8.11 -18.04
C HIS A 193 -5.05 -8.94 -19.32
N VAL A 194 -5.86 -10.01 -19.30
CA VAL A 194 -6.15 -10.80 -20.50
C VAL A 194 -7.04 -10.02 -21.47
N ASP A 195 -7.99 -9.23 -20.98
CA ASP A 195 -8.79 -8.32 -21.80
C ASP A 195 -7.91 -7.27 -22.48
N GLU A 196 -6.96 -6.67 -21.76
CA GLU A 196 -5.99 -5.72 -22.32
C GLU A 196 -5.13 -6.38 -23.41
N LEU A 197 -4.63 -7.59 -23.15
CA LEU A 197 -3.85 -8.37 -24.11
C LEU A 197 -4.64 -8.64 -25.40
N TYR A 198 -5.88 -9.10 -25.26
CA TYR A 198 -6.77 -9.38 -26.38
C TYR A 198 -7.08 -8.11 -27.19
N GLY A 199 -7.48 -7.03 -26.49
CA GLY A 199 -7.78 -5.74 -27.11
C GLY A 199 -6.57 -5.08 -27.77
N PHE A 200 -5.35 -5.41 -27.31
CA PHE A 200 -4.13 -4.98 -27.96
C PHE A 200 -3.90 -5.68 -29.29
N TYR A 201 -4.01 -7.01 -29.39
CA TYR A 201 -3.66 -7.75 -30.62
C TYR A 201 -4.79 -7.87 -31.63
N SER A 202 -6.04 -7.97 -31.19
CA SER A 202 -7.21 -8.15 -32.06
C SER A 202 -7.32 -7.12 -33.20
N PRO A 203 -7.00 -5.82 -33.01
CA PRO A 203 -7.05 -4.84 -34.10
C PRO A 203 -5.91 -4.94 -35.12
N TYR A 204 -4.78 -5.57 -34.79
CA TYR A 204 -3.58 -5.57 -35.65
C TYR A 204 -3.30 -6.92 -36.32
N ASP A 205 -3.66 -8.05 -35.71
CA ASP A 205 -3.53 -9.38 -36.30
C ASP A 205 -4.91 -10.02 -36.51
N PRO A 206 -5.42 -10.10 -37.76
CA PRO A 206 -6.71 -10.75 -38.06
C PRO A 206 -6.76 -12.24 -37.68
N ILE A 207 -5.62 -12.93 -37.59
CA ILE A 207 -5.54 -14.35 -37.22
C ILE A 207 -5.64 -14.51 -35.69
N PHE A 208 -5.34 -13.46 -34.92
CA PHE A 208 -5.39 -13.51 -33.47
C PHE A 208 -6.80 -13.77 -32.91
N PRO A 209 -7.86 -13.00 -33.28
CA PRO A 209 -9.23 -13.30 -32.89
C PRO A 209 -9.67 -14.71 -33.31
N TRP A 210 -9.29 -15.14 -34.52
CA TRP A 210 -9.68 -16.46 -35.04
C TRP A 210 -9.24 -17.61 -34.12
N TRP A 211 -8.01 -17.55 -33.59
CA TRP A 211 -7.52 -18.56 -32.64
C TRP A 211 -8.01 -18.32 -31.21
N ASN A 212 -8.09 -17.07 -30.76
CA ASN A 212 -8.19 -16.74 -29.32
C ASN A 212 -9.60 -16.44 -28.83
N GLU A 213 -10.57 -16.12 -29.69
CA GLU A 213 -11.94 -15.74 -29.29
C GLU A 213 -12.59 -16.81 -28.40
N ALA A 214 -12.64 -18.06 -28.87
CA ALA A 214 -13.26 -19.15 -28.14
C ALA A 214 -12.48 -19.55 -26.85
N PRO A 215 -11.15 -19.74 -26.88
CA PRO A 215 -10.37 -20.00 -25.66
C PRO A 215 -10.49 -18.89 -24.62
N LYS A 216 -10.50 -17.62 -25.04
CA LYS A 216 -10.66 -16.46 -24.14
C LYS A 216 -12.03 -16.48 -23.47
N LYS A 217 -13.10 -16.72 -24.23
CA LYS A 217 -14.46 -16.84 -23.67
C LYS A 217 -14.55 -17.98 -22.64
N SER A 218 -14.02 -19.16 -22.96
CA SER A 218 -14.00 -20.28 -22.00
C SER A 218 -13.15 -19.98 -20.76
N PHE A 219 -12.05 -19.23 -20.91
CA PHE A 219 -11.23 -18.77 -19.80
C PHE A 219 -12.00 -17.80 -18.89
N ASP A 220 -12.73 -16.83 -19.45
CA ASP A 220 -13.55 -15.89 -18.67
C ASP A 220 -14.67 -16.58 -17.88
N GLU A 221 -15.33 -17.56 -18.51
CA GLU A 221 -16.35 -18.40 -17.87
C GLU A 221 -15.74 -19.19 -16.70
N ALA A 222 -14.54 -19.77 -16.90
CA ALA A 222 -13.83 -20.47 -15.83
C ALA A 222 -13.40 -19.54 -14.69
N LEU A 223 -12.92 -18.33 -15.00
CA LEU A 223 -12.61 -17.29 -13.99
C LEU A 223 -13.86 -16.85 -13.21
N THR A 224 -15.02 -16.78 -13.87
CA THR A 224 -16.29 -16.50 -13.18
C THR A 224 -16.63 -17.64 -12.21
N GLY A 225 -16.46 -18.88 -12.64
CA GLY A 225 -16.71 -20.07 -11.82
C GLY A 225 -15.81 -20.14 -10.58
N ILE A 226 -14.49 -19.92 -10.73
CA ILE A 226 -13.57 -19.96 -9.59
C ILE A 226 -13.84 -18.83 -8.60
N LYS A 227 -14.17 -17.62 -9.09
CA LYS A 227 -14.55 -16.48 -8.23
C LYS A 227 -15.79 -16.80 -7.41
N ALA A 228 -16.83 -17.36 -8.03
CA ALA A 228 -18.04 -17.77 -7.33
C ALA A 228 -17.77 -18.85 -6.27
N ALA A 229 -16.88 -19.82 -6.56
CA ALA A 229 -16.46 -20.83 -5.59
C ALA A 229 -15.73 -20.23 -4.39
N LEU A 230 -14.81 -19.28 -4.62
CA LEU A 230 -14.12 -18.55 -3.55
C LEU A 230 -15.09 -17.74 -2.68
N GLU A 231 -16.05 -17.04 -3.31
CA GLU A 231 -17.07 -16.27 -2.60
C GLU A 231 -18.00 -17.16 -1.77
N ALA A 232 -18.37 -18.35 -2.28
CA ALA A 232 -19.15 -19.33 -1.53
C ALA A 232 -18.38 -19.81 -0.29
N LYS A 233 -17.09 -20.16 -0.43
CA LYS A 233 -16.24 -20.55 0.71
C LYS A 233 -16.05 -19.45 1.75
N LEU A 234 -15.98 -18.19 1.31
CA LEU A 234 -15.91 -17.06 2.23
C LEU A 234 -17.22 -16.88 3.01
N ASN A 235 -18.36 -17.03 2.34
CA ASN A 235 -19.69 -16.96 2.95
C ASN A 235 -19.95 -18.09 3.95
N GLU A 236 -19.51 -19.31 3.65
CA GLU A 236 -19.59 -20.45 4.57
C GLU A 236 -18.86 -20.18 5.89
N LYS A 237 -17.70 -19.51 5.85
CA LYS A 237 -16.89 -19.21 7.04
C LYS A 237 -17.37 -18.02 7.86
N THR A 238 -17.81 -16.95 7.19
CA THR A 238 -18.07 -15.65 7.85
C THR A 238 -19.55 -15.44 8.19
N GLY A 239 -20.45 -16.28 7.66
CA GLY A 239 -21.91 -16.14 7.78
C GLY A 239 -22.50 -15.07 6.84
N PRO A 240 -23.79 -15.19 6.46
CA PRO A 240 -24.45 -14.20 5.63
C PRO A 240 -24.60 -12.87 6.40
N GLY A 241 -24.09 -11.77 5.84
CA GLY A 241 -24.23 -10.42 6.42
C GLY A 241 -22.99 -9.87 7.13
N SER A 242 -21.87 -10.60 7.13
CA SER A 242 -20.59 -9.99 7.52
C SER A 242 -20.30 -8.80 6.61
N ILE A 243 -20.01 -7.63 7.21
CA ILE A 243 -19.50 -6.47 6.50
C ILE A 243 -18.14 -6.89 5.96
N ARG A 244 -18.13 -7.36 4.72
CA ARG A 244 -16.90 -7.54 3.96
C ARG A 244 -16.31 -6.14 3.88
N ALA A 245 -15.26 -5.87 4.65
CA ALA A 245 -14.46 -4.71 4.37
C ALA A 245 -14.04 -4.84 2.90
N ALA A 246 -14.42 -3.89 2.06
CA ALA A 246 -14.07 -3.88 0.64
C ALA A 246 -12.53 -3.89 0.42
N VAL A 247 -11.78 -3.72 1.51
CA VAL A 247 -10.33 -3.70 1.61
C VAL A 247 -9.87 -4.74 2.62
N GLU A 248 -8.92 -5.58 2.21
CA GLU A 248 -8.22 -6.53 3.09
C GLU A 248 -7.58 -5.80 4.27
N PRO A 249 -7.74 -6.26 5.53
CA PRO A 249 -7.08 -5.65 6.67
C PRO A 249 -5.56 -5.60 6.48
N ILE A 250 -4.95 -4.43 6.69
CA ILE A 250 -3.50 -4.23 6.52
C ILE A 250 -2.65 -5.02 7.55
N GLY A 251 -3.29 -5.50 8.63
CA GLY A 251 -2.66 -6.25 9.70
C GLY A 251 -1.82 -5.38 10.63
N ARG A 252 -1.37 -5.97 11.75
CA ARG A 252 -0.59 -5.25 12.77
C ARG A 252 0.74 -4.73 12.23
N GLU A 253 1.46 -5.56 11.48
CA GLU A 253 2.74 -5.17 10.87
C GLU A 253 2.57 -4.02 9.87
N GLY A 254 1.50 -4.08 9.06
CA GLY A 254 1.12 -2.98 8.18
C GLY A 254 0.83 -1.70 8.94
N LEU A 255 0.05 -1.76 10.03
CA LEU A 255 -0.22 -0.59 10.87
C LEU A 255 1.05 0.00 11.48
N LEU A 256 1.97 -0.84 11.99
CA LEU A 256 3.25 -0.35 12.51
C LEU A 256 4.08 0.35 11.43
N ASN A 257 4.10 -0.19 10.22
CA ASN A 257 4.81 0.42 9.09
C ASN A 257 4.22 1.77 8.70
N GLU A 258 2.89 1.91 8.66
CA GLU A 258 2.24 3.19 8.38
C GLU A 258 2.47 4.21 9.50
N LEU A 259 2.39 3.79 10.78
CA LEU A 259 2.67 4.68 11.91
C LEU A 259 4.12 5.19 11.91
N GLU A 260 5.09 4.32 11.63
CA GLU A 260 6.49 4.74 11.51
C GLU A 260 6.70 5.70 10.33
N ALA A 261 6.03 5.47 9.21
CA ALA A 261 6.12 6.35 8.05
C ALA A 261 5.54 7.76 8.32
N GLU A 262 4.43 7.82 9.05
CA GLU A 262 3.81 9.06 9.57
C GLU A 262 4.55 9.65 10.78
N MET A 263 5.70 9.10 11.15
CA MET A 263 6.53 9.53 12.29
C MET A 263 5.78 9.54 13.63
N ILE A 264 4.80 8.65 13.80
CA ILE A 264 4.04 8.49 15.05
C ILE A 264 4.81 7.54 15.99
N PRO A 265 5.26 8.00 17.17
CA PRO A 265 6.14 7.22 18.05
C PRO A 265 5.39 6.21 18.94
N TYR A 266 4.12 5.95 18.66
CA TYR A 266 3.25 5.08 19.45
C TYR A 266 2.85 3.85 18.66
N THR A 267 2.69 2.73 19.36
CA THR A 267 2.12 1.51 18.79
C THR A 267 0.60 1.62 18.64
N PRO A 268 -0.02 0.79 17.77
CA PRO A 268 -1.48 0.75 17.65
C PRO A 268 -2.17 0.50 18.99
N GLU A 269 -1.58 -0.35 19.85
CA GLU A 269 -2.13 -0.68 21.15
C GLU A 269 -2.06 0.50 22.14
N GLU A 270 -0.96 1.24 22.14
CA GLU A 270 -0.82 2.46 22.96
C GLU A 270 -1.77 3.56 22.50
N LEU A 271 -1.94 3.74 21.18
CA LEU A 271 -2.92 4.68 20.64
C LEU A 271 -4.34 4.32 21.05
N LEU A 272 -4.71 3.03 21.00
CA LEU A 272 -6.02 2.56 21.47
C LEU A 272 -6.22 2.79 22.96
N LYS A 273 -5.18 2.57 23.77
CA LYS A 273 -5.22 2.85 25.20
C LYS A 273 -5.46 4.33 25.46
N LEU A 274 -4.66 5.21 24.85
CA LEU A 274 -4.81 6.66 24.98
C LEU A 274 -6.18 7.13 24.49
N ALA A 275 -6.65 6.61 23.36
CA ALA A 275 -7.96 6.95 22.81
C ALA A 275 -9.10 6.59 23.77
N LYS A 276 -9.04 5.43 24.43
CA LYS A 276 -10.04 5.04 25.44
C LYS A 276 -10.01 5.97 26.65
N GLU A 277 -8.84 6.30 27.15
CA GLU A 277 -8.69 7.24 28.27
C GLU A 277 -9.27 8.63 27.94
N GLN A 278 -9.00 9.14 26.73
CA GLN A 278 -9.55 10.40 26.25
C GLN A 278 -11.07 10.33 26.01
N TYR A 279 -11.55 9.22 25.45
CA TYR A 279 -12.99 9.00 25.25
C TYR A 279 -13.75 9.03 26.58
N ASP A 280 -13.25 8.31 27.59
CA ASP A 280 -13.85 8.29 28.94
C ASP A 280 -13.85 9.69 29.58
N TRP A 281 -12.81 10.48 29.34
CA TRP A 281 -12.76 11.87 29.80
C TRP A 281 -13.81 12.74 29.08
N CYS A 282 -13.87 12.69 27.75
CA CYS A 282 -14.86 13.41 26.95
C CYS A 282 -16.29 13.07 27.37
N GLU A 283 -16.58 11.78 27.59
CA GLU A 283 -17.90 11.31 28.01
C GLU A 283 -18.29 11.88 29.38
N ARG A 284 -17.35 11.94 30.33
CA ARG A 284 -17.58 12.56 31.66
C ARG A 284 -17.88 14.05 31.54
N GLU A 285 -17.13 14.79 30.72
CA GLU A 285 -17.36 16.22 30.53
C GLU A 285 -18.67 16.52 29.81
N MET A 286 -19.02 15.74 28.78
CA MET A 286 -20.33 15.83 28.12
C MET A 286 -21.49 15.58 29.08
N LYS A 287 -21.37 14.59 29.98
CA LYS A 287 -22.38 14.33 31.02
C LYS A 287 -22.51 15.50 31.99
N LYS A 288 -21.42 16.18 32.34
CA LYS A 288 -21.46 17.39 33.19
C LYS A 288 -22.17 18.54 32.48
N ALA A 289 -21.78 18.84 31.23
CA ALA A 289 -22.39 19.90 30.43
C ALA A 289 -23.89 19.67 30.16
N SER A 290 -24.30 18.41 29.91
CA SER A 290 -25.72 18.06 29.75
C SER A 290 -26.54 18.37 31.00
N ARG A 291 -25.96 18.17 32.20
CA ARG A 291 -26.64 18.45 33.48
C ARG A 291 -26.80 19.95 33.76
N SER A 292 -25.91 20.81 33.26
CA SER A 292 -26.03 22.27 33.45
C SER A 292 -27.09 22.88 32.52
N ILE A 293 -27.23 22.39 31.29
CA ILE A 293 -28.22 22.90 30.32
C ILE A 293 -29.67 22.71 30.82
N LYS A 294 -29.96 21.61 31.51
CA LYS A 294 -31.32 21.33 32.02
C LYS A 294 -31.76 22.20 33.21
N ARG A 295 -30.85 22.93 33.86
CA ARG A 295 -31.16 23.64 35.12
C ARG A 295 -31.52 25.12 34.95
N ASP A 296 -31.05 25.78 33.90
CA ASP A 296 -31.17 27.25 33.78
C ASP A 296 -32.15 27.74 32.69
N GLN A 297 -32.89 26.87 32.00
CA GLN A 297 -33.86 27.26 30.95
C GLN A 297 -35.32 26.82 31.16
N VAL A 298 -35.69 26.26 32.33
CA VAL A 298 -37.10 25.92 32.65
C VAL A 298 -37.58 26.69 33.88
N GLY A 299 -37.18 27.95 33.98
CA GLY A 299 -37.48 28.84 35.11
C GLY A 299 -37.89 30.24 34.69
N SER A 300 -38.83 30.36 33.74
CA SER A 300 -39.57 31.61 33.50
C SER A 300 -40.72 31.34 32.55
N ILE A 301 -41.89 31.03 33.12
CA ILE A 301 -43.25 31.46 32.74
C ILE A 301 -44.13 30.76 33.78
N GLY A 302 -44.20 31.37 34.97
CA GLY A 302 -45.24 31.06 35.96
C GLY A 302 -46.44 31.98 35.71
N PRO A 303 -47.68 31.53 35.95
CA PRO A 303 -48.87 32.30 35.62
C PRO A 303 -48.99 33.47 36.61
N ASP A 304 -49.00 34.69 36.09
CA ASP A 304 -49.29 35.88 36.87
C ASP A 304 -50.81 35.88 37.19
N ALA A 305 -51.16 35.22 38.29
CA ALA A 305 -52.50 35.26 38.89
C ALA A 305 -52.49 36.29 40.03
N THR A 306 -52.95 37.50 39.70
CA THR A 306 -53.86 38.39 40.46
C THR A 306 -53.88 38.33 42.01
N VAL A 307 -53.90 39.50 42.68
CA VAL A 307 -55.07 40.05 43.43
C VAL A 307 -54.71 41.24 44.37
N SER A 308 -55.50 42.33 44.22
CA SER A 308 -55.90 43.42 45.17
C SER A 308 -54.88 44.47 45.64
N ALA A 309 -55.21 45.77 45.76
CA ALA A 309 -56.51 46.44 46.00
C ALA A 309 -56.64 47.78 45.24
#